data_AF-A0A946VC63-F1
#
_entry.id   AF-A0A946VC63-F1
#
_cell.length_a   1.000
_cell.length_b   1.000
_cell.length_c   1.000
_cell.angle_alpha   90.00
_cell.angle_beta   90.00
_cell.angle_gamma   90.00
#
_symmetry.space_group_name_H-M   'P 1'
#
loop_
_entity.id
_entity.type
_entity.pdbx_description
1 polymer ?
#
loop_
_entity_poly.entity_id
_entity_poly.type
_entity_poly.pdbx_seq_one_letter_code
_entity_poly.pdbx_strand_id
1 'polypeptide(L)'
;YKINNPTLLSRIPRQELEDLFRGYGWNPCFVEGDDPQLLHQVMAATMDRCLVEIRSIQQQARDSGTATRARWPMIVLRTPKGWTGPKQVDGKKVEGFWRAHQVPLAGMHDNPAHLQMLEDWLKGYKPELLFDDTGKLLPELRALAPTGAQRMSANPHANGGLLRKALRMPDFREYCAAVPAPARNKAANTQPLGEFLRDIMQKNMNSFRVFGPDENSSNKLHAIYEVSKKLWLADYLPEDADGGELSPDGRVMEMLSEHTLEGWLEGYLLSGRHGFFATYEAFAHVIDSMYNQHAKWLAICEEIPWRAPVSSLNLLITSTVWRQDHNGFTHQDPGFLNVVVNKSPKVTRIYLPPDVNTLLCVADRCLRSVDDVNVIVADKQAHLQFLDMDAAIKHCTKGIGIWGWASNDQGSEPDVVMVGCGDIPTQEALAATALLREHFEDLKIRFINVVDLFCMQSAEEHPHGLIDRDFDSLFTMDKPIIFNFHGYPWLIHRLAYRRTNHKNLHVRGYKEKGNINTPLELAIENEIDRFSLAIDVINRVPRLQVTGAHVKEKLRDMQIDCRNYAHKHGVDIPEVSNWTWPY
;
A
#
# COMPACT_ATOMS: atom_id res chain seq x y z
N TYR A 1 -4.69 -14.44 29.96
CA TYR A 1 -6.02 -14.82 29.42
C TYR A 1 -6.42 -13.86 28.30
N LYS A 2 -7.07 -14.37 27.25
CA LYS A 2 -7.68 -13.59 26.15
C LYS A 2 -9.20 -13.44 26.39
N ILE A 3 -10.05 -13.53 25.37
CA ILE A 3 -11.51 -13.33 25.51
C ILE A 3 -12.15 -14.41 26.39
N ASN A 4 -12.06 -15.68 25.96
CA ASN A 4 -12.67 -16.82 26.62
C ASN A 4 -11.71 -18.01 26.72
N ASN A 5 -10.41 -17.72 26.84
CA ASN A 5 -9.36 -18.74 26.80
C ASN A 5 -8.11 -18.26 27.56
N PRO A 6 -7.24 -19.16 28.03
CA PRO A 6 -5.88 -18.81 28.37
C PRO A 6 -5.08 -18.33 27.15
N THR A 7 -3.91 -17.75 27.38
CA THR A 7 -2.95 -17.37 26.33
C THR A 7 -1.82 -18.40 26.28
N LEU A 8 -1.32 -18.74 25.08
CA LEU A 8 -0.30 -19.78 24.88
C LEU A 8 0.96 -19.49 25.72
N LEU A 9 1.53 -18.29 25.59
CA LEU A 9 2.71 -17.86 26.34
C LEU A 9 2.52 -17.84 27.87
N SER A 10 1.26 -17.81 28.36
CA SER A 10 1.00 -17.90 29.81
C SER A 10 0.97 -19.34 30.35
N ARG A 11 0.89 -20.34 29.47
CA ARG A 11 0.67 -21.75 29.82
C ARG A 11 1.84 -22.68 29.49
N ILE A 12 2.78 -22.25 28.66
CA ILE A 12 4.04 -22.97 28.50
C ILE A 12 4.90 -22.83 29.77
N PRO A 13 5.81 -23.78 30.05
CA PRO A 13 6.80 -23.67 31.11
C PRO A 13 7.58 -22.35 31.06
N ARG A 14 7.93 -21.82 32.22
CA ARG A 14 8.71 -20.58 32.33
C ARG A 14 10.04 -20.66 31.57
N GLN A 15 10.72 -21.80 31.65
CA GLN A 15 11.99 -22.03 30.95
C GLN A 15 11.82 -21.94 29.43
N GLU A 16 10.79 -22.57 28.86
CA GLU A 16 10.51 -22.49 27.42
C GLU A 16 10.23 -21.04 26.98
N LEU A 17 9.52 -20.25 27.79
CA LEU A 17 9.28 -18.82 27.49
C LEU A 17 10.56 -18.00 27.54
N GLU A 18 11.44 -18.26 28.51
CA GLU A 18 12.75 -17.63 28.62
C GLU A 18 13.64 -17.97 27.43
N ASP A 19 13.73 -19.25 27.07
CA ASP A 19 14.54 -19.75 25.96
C ASP A 19 14.04 -19.18 24.62
N LEU A 20 12.71 -19.08 24.43
CA LEU A 20 12.11 -18.46 23.25
C LEU A 20 12.60 -17.01 23.07
N PHE A 21 12.47 -16.18 24.10
CA PHE A 21 12.87 -14.77 24.00
C PHE A 21 14.38 -14.59 23.91
N ARG A 22 15.16 -15.43 24.60
CA ARG A 22 16.62 -15.49 24.44
C ARG A 22 17.01 -15.88 23.01
N GLY A 23 16.26 -16.78 22.37
CA GLY A 23 16.44 -17.20 20.98
C GLY A 23 16.15 -16.08 19.98
N TYR A 24 15.15 -15.24 20.23
CA TYR A 24 14.90 -14.02 19.44
C TYR A 24 15.93 -12.92 19.67
N GLY A 25 16.80 -13.05 20.66
CA GLY A 25 17.84 -12.08 20.99
C GLY A 25 17.40 -11.03 22.01
N TRP A 26 16.46 -11.37 22.91
CA TRP A 26 16.14 -10.55 24.09
C TRP A 26 16.87 -11.03 25.34
N ASN A 27 16.91 -10.16 26.35
CA ASN A 27 17.27 -10.48 27.74
C ASN A 27 16.00 -10.39 28.63
N PRO A 28 15.28 -11.50 28.85
CA PRO A 28 13.99 -11.47 29.53
C PRO A 28 14.12 -11.24 31.04
N CYS A 29 13.40 -10.24 31.53
CA CYS A 29 13.25 -9.89 32.94
C CYS A 29 11.83 -10.20 33.40
N PHE A 30 11.66 -11.07 34.39
CA PHE A 30 10.34 -11.50 34.84
C PHE A 30 9.88 -10.70 36.06
N VAL A 31 8.67 -10.14 35.97
CA VAL A 31 7.96 -9.49 37.08
C VAL A 31 6.64 -10.24 37.25
N GLU A 32 6.52 -11.04 38.31
CA GLU A 32 5.41 -11.99 38.48
C GLU A 32 4.87 -11.95 39.91
N GLY A 33 3.54 -11.93 40.07
CA GLY A 33 2.90 -11.93 41.37
C GLY A 33 1.48 -11.36 41.34
N ASP A 34 0.84 -11.30 42.51
CA ASP A 34 -0.52 -10.79 42.71
C ASP A 34 -0.66 -9.83 43.90
N ASP A 35 0.42 -9.58 44.66
CA ASP A 35 0.50 -8.56 45.70
C ASP A 35 1.00 -7.21 45.12
N PRO A 36 0.15 -6.16 45.07
CA PRO A 36 0.53 -4.87 44.53
C PRO A 36 1.73 -4.22 45.24
N GLN A 37 1.81 -4.29 46.58
CA GLN A 37 2.84 -3.58 47.35
C GLN A 37 4.24 -4.14 47.04
N LEU A 38 4.33 -5.47 46.93
CA LEU A 38 5.57 -6.12 46.51
C LEU A 38 5.87 -5.83 45.03
N LEU A 39 4.86 -5.94 44.15
CA LEU A 39 5.07 -5.75 42.72
C LEU A 39 5.43 -4.32 42.32
N HIS A 40 5.02 -3.30 43.06
CA HIS A 40 5.50 -1.93 42.83
C HIS A 40 7.02 -1.82 42.94
N GLN A 41 7.61 -2.38 44.00
CA GLN A 41 9.07 -2.34 44.22
C GLN A 41 9.82 -3.21 43.21
N VAL A 42 9.31 -4.42 42.93
CA VAL A 42 9.92 -5.32 41.94
C VAL A 42 9.90 -4.71 40.54
N MET A 43 8.78 -4.09 40.14
CA MET A 43 8.66 -3.45 38.83
C MET A 43 9.57 -2.23 38.73
N ALA A 44 9.64 -1.38 39.76
CA ALA A 44 10.53 -0.22 39.78
C ALA A 44 12.00 -0.62 39.61
N ALA A 45 12.49 -1.54 40.46
CA ALA A 45 13.87 -2.03 40.39
C ALA A 45 14.18 -2.70 39.03
N THR A 46 13.21 -3.44 38.46
CA THR A 46 13.38 -4.08 37.16
C THR A 46 13.45 -3.06 36.02
N MET A 47 12.56 -2.06 36.00
CA MET A 47 12.58 -0.99 35.01
C MET A 47 13.89 -0.19 35.07
N ASP A 48 14.37 0.17 36.26
CA ASP A 48 15.63 0.89 36.43
C ASP A 48 16.81 0.09 35.87
N ARG A 49 16.88 -1.21 36.19
CA ARG A 49 17.89 -2.10 35.62
C ARG A 49 17.82 -2.15 34.09
N CYS A 50 16.62 -2.33 33.52
CA CYS A 50 16.44 -2.36 32.06
C CYS A 50 16.86 -1.03 31.40
N LEU A 51 16.55 0.12 32.02
CA LEU A 51 16.93 1.43 31.51
C LEU A 51 18.45 1.64 31.55
N VAL A 52 19.12 1.21 32.62
CA VAL A 52 20.59 1.25 32.72
C VAL A 52 21.22 0.39 31.62
N GLU A 53 20.71 -0.83 31.40
CA GLU A 53 21.19 -1.73 30.35
C GLU A 53 20.99 -1.14 28.95
N ILE A 54 19.80 -0.59 28.65
CA ILE A 54 19.52 0.13 27.40
C ILE A 54 20.51 1.27 27.18
N ARG A 55 20.76 2.09 28.21
CA ARG A 55 21.70 3.22 28.12
C ARG A 55 23.13 2.74 27.91
N SER A 56 23.54 1.67 28.57
CA SER A 56 24.88 1.07 28.39
C SER A 56 25.08 0.58 26.96
N ILE A 57 24.11 -0.14 26.39
CA ILE A 57 24.15 -0.60 24.98
C ILE A 57 24.27 0.60 24.04
N GLN A 58 23.43 1.62 24.24
CA GLN A 58 23.46 2.83 23.42
C GLN A 58 24.77 3.59 23.53
N GLN A 59 25.32 3.72 24.75
CA GLN A 59 26.58 4.41 25.00
C GLN A 59 27.73 3.67 24.33
N GLN A 60 27.81 2.35 24.48
CA GLN A 60 28.83 1.52 23.83
C GLN A 60 28.78 1.64 22.31
N ALA A 61 27.59 1.60 21.71
CA ALA A 61 27.44 1.76 20.26
C ALA A 61 27.89 3.16 19.78
N ARG A 62 27.58 4.22 20.52
CA ARG A 62 27.97 5.60 20.19
C ARG A 62 29.47 5.85 20.39
N ASP A 63 30.05 5.35 21.48
CA ASP A 63 31.46 5.56 21.82
C ASP A 63 32.39 4.77 20.90
N SER A 64 32.01 3.53 20.55
CA SER A 64 32.79 2.70 19.63
C SER A 64 32.57 3.05 18.16
N GLY A 65 31.49 3.78 17.84
CA GLY A 65 31.04 4.01 16.46
C GLY A 65 30.56 2.74 15.74
N THR A 66 30.49 1.60 16.42
CA THR A 66 30.09 0.31 15.85
C THR A 66 28.70 -0.08 16.33
N ALA A 67 27.77 -0.27 15.41
CA ALA A 67 26.46 -0.85 15.72
C ALA A 67 26.54 -2.39 15.63
N THR A 68 26.22 -3.08 16.72
CA THR A 68 26.14 -4.55 16.77
C THR A 68 24.77 -4.99 17.27
N ARG A 69 24.37 -6.23 16.95
CA ARG A 69 23.15 -6.81 17.52
C ARG A 69 23.29 -6.99 19.03
N ALA A 70 22.56 -6.18 19.78
CA ALA A 70 22.47 -6.28 21.22
C ALA A 70 21.33 -7.21 21.66
N ARG A 71 21.48 -7.81 22.85
CA ARG A 71 20.36 -8.47 23.54
C ARG A 71 19.60 -7.42 24.35
N TRP A 72 18.55 -6.85 23.77
CA TRP A 72 17.78 -5.82 24.46
C TRP A 72 17.02 -6.40 25.66
N PRO A 73 16.93 -5.68 26.79
CA PRO A 73 16.10 -6.12 27.89
C PRO A 73 14.61 -6.06 27.51
N MET A 74 13.86 -7.07 27.92
CA MET A 74 12.40 -7.08 27.80
C MET A 74 11.78 -7.54 29.10
N ILE A 75 10.60 -7.00 29.46
CA ILE A 75 9.92 -7.36 30.70
C ILE A 75 8.76 -8.30 30.38
N VAL A 76 8.79 -9.51 30.96
CA VAL A 76 7.64 -10.41 31.04
C VAL A 76 6.87 -10.07 32.31
N LEU A 77 5.79 -9.32 32.17
CA LEU A 77 4.88 -8.98 33.26
C LEU A 77 3.76 -10.03 33.39
N ARG A 78 3.76 -10.82 34.48
CA ARG A 78 2.73 -11.83 34.77
C ARG A 78 1.91 -11.43 35.99
N THR A 79 0.76 -10.82 35.75
CA THR A 79 -0.22 -10.41 36.76
C THR A 79 -1.61 -10.99 36.51
N PRO A 80 -2.50 -11.05 37.51
CA PRO A 80 -3.87 -11.50 37.33
C PRO A 80 -4.64 -10.60 36.33
N LYS A 81 -5.38 -11.19 35.39
CA LYS A 81 -6.29 -10.41 34.54
C LYS A 81 -7.45 -9.87 35.40
N GLY A 82 -7.78 -8.58 35.26
CA GLY A 82 -8.77 -7.92 36.12
C GLY A 82 -8.27 -7.72 37.55
N TRP A 83 -6.95 -7.59 37.72
CA TRP A 83 -6.30 -7.42 39.02
C TRP A 83 -6.96 -6.30 39.85
N THR A 84 -7.17 -6.54 41.14
CA THR A 84 -7.87 -5.68 42.10
C THR A 84 -9.39 -5.58 41.91
N GLY A 85 -9.92 -6.23 40.86
CA GLY A 85 -11.36 -6.35 40.63
C GLY A 85 -12.05 -7.41 41.49
N PRO A 86 -13.36 -7.63 41.27
CA PRO A 86 -14.09 -8.69 41.96
C PRO A 86 -13.44 -10.06 41.77
N LYS A 87 -13.14 -10.75 42.87
CA LYS A 87 -12.54 -12.09 42.83
C LYS A 87 -13.49 -13.13 42.28
N GLN A 88 -14.75 -13.05 42.69
CA GLN A 88 -15.84 -13.91 42.26
C GLN A 88 -17.11 -13.10 42.07
N VAL A 89 -17.93 -13.50 41.10
CA VAL A 89 -19.27 -12.98 40.84
C VAL A 89 -20.16 -14.18 40.57
N ASP A 90 -21.32 -14.28 41.22
CA ASP A 90 -22.25 -15.41 41.11
C ASP A 90 -21.58 -16.80 41.31
N GLY A 91 -20.67 -16.90 42.29
CA GLY A 91 -19.91 -18.12 42.57
C GLY A 91 -18.89 -18.51 41.50
N LYS A 92 -18.65 -17.65 40.50
CA LYS A 92 -17.68 -17.89 39.41
C LYS A 92 -16.45 -17.01 39.61
N LYS A 93 -15.27 -17.59 39.43
CA LYS A 93 -14.00 -16.85 39.42
C LYS A 93 -13.96 -15.81 38.30
N VAL A 94 -13.54 -14.59 38.65
CA VAL A 94 -13.43 -13.42 37.76
C VAL A 94 -11.99 -12.90 37.71
N GLU A 95 -11.44 -12.39 38.82
CA GLU A 95 -10.03 -11.99 38.90
C GLU A 95 -9.10 -13.18 38.59
N GLY A 96 -8.05 -12.91 37.80
CA GLY A 96 -7.13 -13.94 37.34
C GLY A 96 -7.80 -14.94 36.40
N PHE A 97 -8.88 -14.55 35.73
CA PHE A 97 -9.63 -15.41 34.82
C PHE A 97 -10.12 -14.66 33.56
N TRP A 98 -10.62 -15.39 32.56
CA TRP A 98 -11.06 -14.77 31.30
C TRP A 98 -12.33 -13.92 31.46
N ARG A 99 -13.16 -14.20 32.48
CA ARG A 99 -14.41 -13.46 32.74
C ARG A 99 -14.19 -11.97 33.06
N ALA A 100 -12.99 -11.60 33.51
CA ALA A 100 -12.62 -10.20 33.68
C ALA A 100 -12.29 -9.46 32.37
N HIS A 101 -12.53 -10.06 31.19
CA HIS A 101 -12.13 -9.45 29.91
C HIS A 101 -12.96 -8.25 29.50
N GLN A 102 -14.28 -8.33 29.65
CA GLN A 102 -15.21 -7.29 29.23
C GLN A 102 -15.77 -6.62 30.49
N VAL A 103 -17.06 -6.81 30.77
CA VAL A 103 -17.71 -6.27 31.96
C VAL A 103 -17.86 -7.41 33.00
N PRO A 104 -17.14 -7.35 34.14
CA PRO A 104 -17.20 -8.41 35.16
C PRO A 104 -18.51 -8.46 35.93
N LEU A 105 -19.26 -7.35 35.96
CA LEU A 105 -20.53 -7.18 36.68
C LEU A 105 -21.63 -6.74 35.68
N ALA A 106 -22.52 -7.65 35.31
CA ALA A 106 -23.63 -7.37 34.38
C ALA A 106 -24.95 -7.10 35.12
N GLY A 107 -25.91 -6.41 34.47
CA GLY A 107 -27.24 -6.17 35.04
C GLY A 107 -27.26 -5.15 36.19
N MET A 108 -26.47 -4.08 36.11
CA MET A 108 -26.34 -3.08 37.19
C MET A 108 -27.66 -2.37 37.55
N HIS A 109 -28.61 -2.30 36.61
CA HIS A 109 -29.90 -1.65 36.84
C HIS A 109 -30.88 -2.51 37.64
N ASP A 110 -30.80 -3.84 37.51
CA ASP A 110 -31.83 -4.77 38.00
C ASP A 110 -31.32 -5.70 39.11
N ASN A 111 -30.03 -5.64 39.46
CA ASN A 111 -29.41 -6.50 40.46
C ASN A 111 -28.75 -5.67 41.58
N PRO A 112 -29.47 -5.42 42.69
CA PRO A 112 -28.94 -4.68 43.84
C PRO A 112 -27.67 -5.29 44.45
N ALA A 113 -27.52 -6.62 44.41
CA ALA A 113 -26.31 -7.28 44.92
C ALA A 113 -25.09 -6.95 44.05
N HIS A 114 -25.25 -6.91 42.73
CA HIS A 114 -24.17 -6.48 41.84
C HIS A 114 -23.84 -4.99 41.98
N LEU A 115 -24.86 -4.15 42.22
CA LEU A 115 -24.65 -2.74 42.51
C LEU A 115 -23.82 -2.55 43.78
N GLN A 116 -24.12 -3.29 44.85
CA GLN A 116 -23.30 -3.28 46.06
C GLN A 116 -21.86 -3.74 45.80
N MET A 117 -21.67 -4.81 45.01
CA MET A 117 -20.32 -5.27 44.63
C MET A 117 -19.53 -4.21 43.85
N LEU A 118 -20.20 -3.45 42.97
CA LEU A 118 -19.58 -2.34 42.26
C LEU A 118 -19.19 -1.22 43.22
N GLU A 119 -20.07 -0.85 44.15
CA GLU A 119 -19.80 0.16 45.16
C GLU A 119 -18.61 -0.23 46.04
N ASP A 120 -18.60 -1.47 46.57
CA ASP A 120 -17.52 -2.00 47.40
C ASP A 120 -16.19 -2.03 46.63
N TRP A 121 -16.23 -2.41 45.35
CA TRP A 121 -15.05 -2.40 44.49
C TRP A 121 -14.50 -0.99 44.29
N LEU A 122 -15.35 -0.01 43.97
CA LEU A 122 -14.93 1.38 43.78
C LEU A 122 -14.41 2.01 45.09
N LYS A 123 -15.09 1.78 46.21
CA LYS A 123 -14.64 2.21 47.55
C LYS A 123 -13.35 1.52 47.98
N GLY A 124 -13.07 0.32 47.48
CA GLY A 124 -11.83 -0.40 47.73
C GLY A 124 -10.57 0.37 47.30
N TYR A 125 -10.68 1.28 46.33
CA TYR A 125 -9.60 2.17 45.91
C TYR A 125 -9.41 3.39 46.82
N LYS A 126 -10.27 3.58 47.83
CA LYS A 126 -10.25 4.71 48.78
C LYS A 126 -10.19 6.06 48.05
N PRO A 127 -11.19 6.40 47.22
CA PRO A 127 -11.18 7.64 46.42
C PRO A 127 -10.97 8.91 47.25
N GLU A 128 -11.37 8.91 48.52
CA GLU A 128 -11.14 9.98 49.49
C GLU A 128 -9.65 10.24 49.81
N LEU A 129 -8.76 9.28 49.50
CA LEU A 129 -7.31 9.43 49.60
C LEU A 129 -6.67 9.81 48.25
N LEU A 130 -7.45 9.96 47.18
CA LEU A 130 -6.97 10.22 45.83
C LEU A 130 -7.45 11.58 45.30
N PHE A 131 -8.62 12.02 45.70
CA PHE A 131 -9.26 13.25 45.26
C PHE A 131 -9.67 14.13 46.45
N ASP A 132 -9.64 15.46 46.25
CA ASP A 132 -10.23 16.40 47.21
C ASP A 132 -11.77 16.46 47.10
N ASP A 133 -12.40 17.19 48.02
CA ASP A 133 -13.86 17.35 48.08
C ASP A 133 -14.48 18.00 46.82
N THR A 134 -13.64 18.57 45.92
CA THR A 134 -14.08 19.14 44.63
C THR A 134 -13.93 18.18 43.45
N GLY A 135 -13.42 16.96 43.71
CA GLY A 135 -13.19 15.94 42.69
C GLY A 135 -11.85 16.09 41.94
N LYS A 136 -10.93 16.90 42.45
CA LYS A 136 -9.61 17.12 41.83
C LYS A 136 -8.58 16.16 42.41
N LEU A 137 -7.72 15.60 41.56
CA LEU A 137 -6.62 14.74 42.00
C LEU A 137 -5.69 15.50 42.97
N LEU A 138 -5.35 14.86 44.10
CA LEU A 138 -4.52 15.46 45.13
C LEU A 138 -3.14 15.94 44.58
N PRO A 139 -2.62 17.09 45.05
CA PRO A 139 -1.39 17.70 44.52
C PRO A 139 -0.17 16.77 44.54
N GLU A 140 0.02 16.02 45.61
CA GLU A 140 1.14 15.10 45.81
C GLU A 140 1.11 13.91 44.83
N LEU A 141 -0.08 13.42 44.47
CA LEU A 141 -0.24 12.37 43.46
C LEU A 141 -0.06 12.94 42.04
N ARG A 142 -0.57 14.16 41.81
CA ARG A 142 -0.38 14.86 40.53
C ARG A 142 1.10 15.12 40.24
N ALA A 143 1.91 15.40 41.26
CA ALA A 143 3.34 15.66 41.15
C ALA A 143 4.16 14.45 40.68
N LEU A 144 3.60 13.22 40.75
CA LEU A 144 4.27 12.00 40.29
C LEU A 144 4.35 11.90 38.75
N ALA A 145 3.45 12.57 38.03
CA ALA A 145 3.42 12.50 36.57
C ALA A 145 4.46 13.44 35.92
N PRO A 146 5.04 13.08 34.77
CA PRO A 146 5.88 14.00 33.99
C PRO A 146 5.13 15.28 33.59
N THR A 147 5.87 16.34 33.25
CA THR A 147 5.30 17.62 32.81
C THR A 147 5.65 17.93 31.34
N GLY A 148 4.94 18.88 30.75
CA GLY A 148 5.22 19.35 29.38
C GLY A 148 5.20 18.23 28.34
N ALA A 149 6.20 18.21 27.46
CA ALA A 149 6.38 17.24 26.39
C ALA A 149 6.98 15.89 26.84
N GLN A 150 7.36 15.74 28.12
CA GLN A 150 7.82 14.46 28.67
C GLN A 150 6.66 13.52 29.03
N ARG A 151 5.42 14.04 29.10
CA ARG A 151 4.21 13.22 29.23
C ARG A 151 4.04 12.40 27.96
N MET A 152 3.76 11.09 28.08
CA MET A 152 3.52 10.23 26.93
C MET A 152 2.40 10.76 26.01
N SER A 153 1.34 11.35 26.57
CA SER A 153 0.22 11.93 25.82
C SER A 153 0.54 13.26 25.13
N ALA A 154 1.62 13.94 25.49
CA ALA A 154 2.02 15.23 24.94
C ALA A 154 3.40 15.19 24.25
N ASN A 155 4.01 14.01 24.16
CA ASN A 155 5.27 13.82 23.45
C ASN A 155 5.03 14.07 21.96
N PRO A 156 5.82 14.92 21.29
CA PRO A 156 5.59 15.25 19.88
C PRO A 156 5.68 14.03 18.95
N HIS A 157 6.36 12.95 19.34
CA HIS A 157 6.36 11.71 18.56
C HIS A 157 4.98 11.01 18.50
N ALA A 158 4.07 11.30 19.45
CA ALA A 158 2.68 10.83 19.42
C ALA A 158 1.77 11.74 18.56
N ASN A 159 2.28 12.90 18.13
CA ASN A 159 1.67 13.81 17.18
C ASN A 159 2.70 14.18 16.10
N GLY A 160 3.23 13.16 15.41
CA GLY A 160 4.45 13.26 14.60
C GLY A 160 4.39 14.27 13.45
N GLY A 161 3.21 14.71 13.02
CA GLY A 161 3.07 15.83 12.09
C GLY A 161 3.74 17.12 12.57
N LEU A 162 3.86 17.32 13.89
CA LEU A 162 4.61 18.43 14.48
C LEU A 162 6.13 18.33 14.25
N LEU A 163 6.64 17.12 14.02
CA LEU A 163 8.05 16.84 13.77
C LEU A 163 8.37 16.74 12.27
N ARG A 164 7.34 16.58 11.44
CA ARG A 164 7.46 16.40 10.00
C ARG A 164 8.08 17.64 9.35
N LYS A 165 9.09 17.41 8.51
CA LYS A 165 9.67 18.40 7.60
C LYS A 165 9.52 17.92 6.18
N ALA A 166 9.24 18.81 5.22
CA ALA A 166 9.15 18.44 3.81
C ALA A 166 10.46 17.78 3.32
N LEU A 167 10.35 16.79 2.43
CA LEU A 167 11.52 16.16 1.81
C LEU A 167 12.26 17.15 0.92
N ARG A 168 13.59 17.09 0.96
CA ARG A 168 14.45 17.74 -0.04
C ARG A 168 14.51 16.85 -1.28
N MET A 169 13.72 17.16 -2.30
CA MET A 169 13.60 16.33 -3.51
C MET A 169 14.34 16.99 -4.70
N PRO A 170 15.07 16.21 -5.52
CA PRO A 170 15.55 16.70 -6.83
C PRO A 170 14.36 16.97 -7.77
N ASP A 171 14.63 17.59 -8.93
CA ASP A 171 13.61 17.72 -9.97
C ASP A 171 13.42 16.35 -10.63
N PHE A 172 12.21 15.76 -10.50
CA PHE A 172 11.91 14.44 -11.06
C PHE A 172 12.05 14.41 -12.60
N ARG A 173 12.05 15.58 -13.26
CA ARG A 173 12.25 15.71 -14.70
C ARG A 173 13.64 15.27 -15.15
N GLU A 174 14.63 15.33 -14.26
CA GLU A 174 16.02 14.92 -14.57
C GLU A 174 16.15 13.40 -14.76
N TYR A 175 15.15 12.63 -14.34
CA TYR A 175 15.11 11.15 -14.43
C TYR A 175 14.22 10.65 -15.56
N CYS A 176 13.74 11.55 -16.43
CA CYS A 176 12.77 11.20 -17.47
C CYS A 176 13.32 10.18 -18.47
N ALA A 177 12.46 9.29 -18.96
CA ALA A 177 12.77 8.54 -20.18
C ALA A 177 12.62 9.47 -21.39
N ALA A 178 13.58 9.39 -22.32
CA ALA A 178 13.47 10.10 -23.60
C ALA A 178 12.34 9.48 -24.43
N VAL A 179 11.37 10.30 -24.84
CA VAL A 179 10.24 9.90 -25.70
C VAL A 179 10.23 10.81 -26.92
N PRO A 180 11.06 10.55 -27.94
CA PRO A 180 11.10 11.38 -29.16
C PRO A 180 9.82 11.28 -29.98
N ALA A 181 9.12 10.15 -29.88
CA ALA A 181 7.80 9.92 -30.44
C ALA A 181 7.04 8.90 -29.57
N PRO A 182 5.70 9.04 -29.42
CA PRO A 182 4.90 8.13 -28.60
C PRO A 182 5.00 6.68 -29.06
N ALA A 183 5.18 5.76 -28.10
CA ALA A 183 5.13 4.31 -28.30
C ALA A 183 6.10 3.77 -29.38
N ARG A 184 7.29 4.38 -29.50
CA ARG A 184 8.38 3.94 -30.39
C ARG A 184 9.57 3.32 -29.66
N ASN A 185 9.75 3.63 -28.37
CA ASN A 185 10.83 3.10 -27.55
C ASN A 185 10.28 2.41 -26.30
N LYS A 186 11.12 1.55 -25.69
CA LYS A 186 10.80 0.82 -24.46
C LYS A 186 11.77 1.18 -23.34
N ALA A 187 11.29 1.20 -22.10
CA ALA A 187 12.10 1.37 -20.90
C ALA A 187 11.51 0.58 -19.72
N ALA A 188 12.35 0.21 -18.75
CA ALA A 188 11.90 -0.40 -17.50
C ALA A 188 11.34 0.70 -16.58
N ASN A 189 10.04 0.68 -16.29
CA ASN A 189 9.38 1.82 -15.65
C ASN A 189 9.94 2.15 -14.25
N THR A 190 10.19 1.14 -13.43
CA THR A 190 10.60 1.34 -12.02
C THR A 190 12.08 1.71 -11.84
N GLN A 191 12.93 1.47 -12.84
CA GLN A 191 14.37 1.72 -12.69
C GLN A 191 14.70 3.21 -12.52
N PRO A 192 14.19 4.14 -13.36
CA PRO A 192 14.35 5.59 -13.12
C PRO A 192 13.73 6.07 -11.80
N LEU A 193 12.66 5.42 -11.34
CA LEU A 193 12.11 5.68 -10.00
C LEU A 193 13.11 5.30 -8.90
N GLY A 194 13.82 4.18 -9.04
CA GLY A 194 14.91 3.81 -8.13
C GLY A 194 16.01 4.86 -8.04
N GLU A 195 16.39 5.46 -9.16
CA GLU A 195 17.37 6.56 -9.23
C GLU A 195 16.84 7.84 -8.57
N PHE A 196 15.56 8.17 -8.76
CA PHE A 196 14.92 9.29 -8.08
C PHE A 196 14.89 9.08 -6.56
N LEU A 197 14.53 7.88 -6.10
CA LEU A 197 14.51 7.52 -4.67
C LEU A 197 15.91 7.54 -4.05
N ARG A 198 16.95 7.12 -4.80
CA ARG A 198 18.37 7.24 -4.40
C ARG A 198 18.70 8.68 -4.03
N ASP A 199 18.42 9.64 -4.91
CA ASP A 199 18.84 11.02 -4.70
C ASP A 199 17.96 11.74 -3.65
N ILE A 200 16.71 11.32 -3.48
CA ILE A 200 15.89 11.72 -2.33
C ILE A 200 16.51 11.19 -1.04
N MET A 201 16.89 9.92 -0.98
CA MET A 201 17.51 9.33 0.20
C MET A 201 18.81 10.05 0.57
N GLN A 202 19.67 10.30 -0.41
CA GLN A 202 20.92 11.04 -0.22
C GLN A 202 20.68 12.42 0.41
N LYS A 203 19.65 13.13 -0.05
CA LYS A 203 19.26 14.43 0.51
C LYS A 203 18.50 14.34 1.84
N ASN A 204 18.08 13.16 2.30
CA ASN A 204 17.21 12.99 3.47
C ASN A 204 17.59 11.79 4.35
N MET A 205 18.89 11.49 4.49
CA MET A 205 19.42 10.29 5.18
C MET A 205 18.83 10.03 6.57
N ASN A 206 18.38 11.05 7.31
CA ASN A 206 17.85 10.88 8.66
C ASN A 206 16.31 10.81 8.75
N SER A 207 15.61 11.01 7.63
CA SER A 207 14.16 11.17 7.61
C SER A 207 13.46 10.46 6.45
N PHE A 208 14.20 9.70 5.63
CA PHE A 208 13.64 8.87 4.55
C PHE A 208 14.16 7.43 4.63
N ARG A 209 13.28 6.46 4.39
CA ARG A 209 13.60 5.02 4.31
C ARG A 209 12.78 4.36 3.20
N VAL A 210 13.35 3.31 2.60
CA VAL A 210 12.65 2.44 1.65
C VAL A 210 12.47 1.07 2.27
N PHE A 211 11.33 0.46 2.01
CA PHE A 211 10.91 -0.81 2.59
C PHE A 211 10.51 -1.76 1.45
N GLY A 212 10.90 -3.03 1.55
CA GLY A 212 10.51 -4.05 0.56
C GLY A 212 10.72 -5.46 1.12
N PRO A 213 9.79 -6.42 0.89
CA PRO A 213 9.83 -7.72 1.54
C PRO A 213 10.82 -8.69 0.86
N ASP A 214 12.12 -8.34 0.84
CA ASP A 214 13.18 -9.04 0.07
C ASP A 214 12.99 -8.91 -1.45
N GLU A 215 12.51 -7.75 -1.88
CA GLU A 215 12.07 -7.52 -3.26
C GLU A 215 12.63 -6.24 -3.88
N ASN A 216 13.37 -5.40 -3.14
CA ASN A 216 13.77 -4.08 -3.64
C ASN A 216 14.62 -4.18 -4.93
N SER A 217 15.56 -5.13 -4.97
CA SER A 217 16.34 -5.43 -6.18
C SER A 217 15.47 -6.02 -7.28
N SER A 218 14.60 -6.97 -6.94
CA SER A 218 13.68 -7.61 -7.89
C SER A 218 12.75 -6.61 -8.55
N ASN A 219 12.29 -5.61 -7.80
CA ASN A 219 11.43 -4.50 -8.24
C ASN A 219 12.21 -3.40 -8.97
N LYS A 220 13.50 -3.63 -9.24
CA LYS A 220 14.44 -2.75 -9.96
C LYS A 220 14.67 -1.38 -9.29
N LEU A 221 14.61 -1.33 -7.96
CA LEU A 221 14.90 -0.13 -7.17
C LEU A 221 16.34 -0.13 -6.60
N HIS A 222 17.24 -0.96 -7.13
CA HIS A 222 18.57 -1.20 -6.58
C HIS A 222 19.54 -0.01 -6.70
N ALA A 223 19.27 0.99 -7.55
CA ALA A 223 20.08 2.22 -7.62
C ALA A 223 20.20 2.91 -6.24
N ILE A 224 19.23 2.72 -5.36
CA ILE A 224 19.27 3.24 -3.99
C ILE A 224 20.47 2.74 -3.17
N TYR A 225 21.02 1.57 -3.50
CA TYR A 225 22.17 0.99 -2.80
C TYR A 225 23.47 1.74 -3.04
N GLU A 226 23.52 2.62 -4.04
CA GLU A 226 24.64 3.52 -4.28
C GLU A 226 24.83 4.53 -3.13
N VAL A 227 23.75 4.88 -2.42
CA VAL A 227 23.79 5.88 -1.33
C VAL A 227 23.51 5.29 0.05
N SER A 228 22.79 4.16 0.13
CA SER A 228 22.62 3.44 1.38
C SER A 228 22.24 1.97 1.17
N LYS A 229 22.84 1.12 1.98
CA LYS A 229 22.68 -0.33 1.97
C LYS A 229 21.41 -0.78 2.73
N LYS A 230 21.15 -2.08 2.74
CA LYS A 230 20.10 -2.74 3.53
C LYS A 230 20.53 -2.84 4.99
N LEU A 231 19.63 -2.51 5.91
CA LEU A 231 19.92 -2.62 7.34
C LEU A 231 20.11 -4.09 7.73
N TRP A 232 21.30 -4.44 8.20
CA TRP A 232 21.61 -5.78 8.71
C TRP A 232 22.50 -5.71 9.95
N LEU A 233 22.09 -6.38 11.01
CA LEU A 233 22.84 -6.43 12.28
C LEU A 233 23.17 -7.86 12.73
N ALA A 234 22.78 -8.87 11.95
CA ALA A 234 23.09 -10.27 12.28
C ALA A 234 24.47 -10.66 11.73
N ASP A 235 24.80 -11.95 11.83
CA ASP A 235 26.09 -12.46 11.40
C ASP A 235 26.29 -12.27 9.88
N TYR A 236 27.56 -12.13 9.48
CA TYR A 236 27.99 -12.05 8.09
C TYR A 236 28.77 -13.30 7.71
N LEU A 237 28.54 -13.78 6.49
CA LEU A 237 29.40 -14.75 5.82
C LEU A 237 30.32 -14.04 4.81
N PRO A 238 31.50 -14.61 4.48
CA PRO A 238 32.37 -14.04 3.45
C PRO A 238 31.67 -13.78 2.11
N GLU A 239 30.72 -14.62 1.73
CA GLU A 239 29.94 -14.54 0.49
C GLU A 239 29.00 -13.33 0.44
N ASP A 240 28.61 -12.76 1.59
CA ASP A 240 27.73 -11.58 1.65
C ASP A 240 28.41 -10.29 1.16
N ALA A 241 29.75 -10.31 1.04
CA ALA A 241 30.53 -9.16 0.59
C ALA A 241 30.30 -8.80 -0.89
N ASP A 242 29.84 -9.75 -1.71
CA ASP A 242 29.59 -9.55 -3.14
C ASP A 242 28.09 -9.60 -3.45
N GLY A 243 27.44 -8.43 -3.51
CA GLY A 243 26.04 -8.28 -3.90
C GLY A 243 25.01 -8.36 -2.76
N GLY A 244 25.45 -8.65 -1.52
CA GLY A 244 24.57 -8.66 -0.35
C GLY A 244 24.00 -7.28 -0.03
N GLU A 245 24.72 -6.19 -0.34
CA GLU A 245 24.30 -4.80 -0.08
C GLU A 245 23.86 -4.58 1.38
N LEU A 246 24.60 -5.15 2.35
CA LEU A 246 24.26 -5.13 3.78
C LEU A 246 25.09 -4.10 4.56
N SER A 247 24.45 -3.34 5.45
CA SER A 247 25.14 -2.44 6.39
C SER A 247 24.41 -2.31 7.75
N PRO A 248 25.13 -2.19 8.87
CA PRO A 248 24.57 -1.86 10.19
C PRO A 248 23.82 -0.53 10.29
N ASP A 249 24.03 0.40 9.35
CA ASP A 249 23.40 1.73 9.31
C ASP A 249 22.49 1.96 8.08
N GLY A 250 22.17 0.87 7.37
CA GLY A 250 21.38 0.88 6.15
C GLY A 250 20.01 1.59 6.26
N ARG A 251 19.58 2.17 5.15
CA ARG A 251 18.31 2.91 5.02
C ARG A 251 17.27 2.20 4.16
N VAL A 252 17.65 1.08 3.55
CA VAL A 252 16.71 0.12 2.96
C VAL A 252 16.36 -0.95 4.00
N MET A 253 15.08 -1.19 4.20
CA MET A 253 14.55 -2.10 5.20
C MET A 253 13.97 -3.30 4.48
N GLU A 254 14.63 -4.46 4.60
CA GLU A 254 14.15 -5.70 4.00
C GLU A 254 14.05 -6.82 5.04
N MET A 255 12.98 -7.58 4.90
CA MET A 255 12.69 -8.83 5.59
C MET A 255 11.51 -9.44 4.86
N LEU A 256 11.45 -10.76 4.70
CA LEU A 256 10.34 -11.45 4.05
C LEU A 256 9.09 -11.46 4.97
N SER A 257 8.47 -10.29 5.13
CA SER A 257 7.25 -10.04 5.90
C SER A 257 6.71 -8.66 5.57
N GLU A 258 5.68 -8.61 4.73
CA GLU A 258 4.93 -7.41 4.39
C GLU A 258 4.38 -6.75 5.67
N HIS A 259 3.81 -7.56 6.58
CA HIS A 259 3.27 -7.09 7.85
C HIS A 259 4.27 -6.24 8.66
N THR A 260 5.50 -6.74 8.82
CA THR A 260 6.46 -6.06 9.68
C THR A 260 6.98 -4.79 9.00
N LEU A 261 7.24 -4.85 7.70
CA LEU A 261 7.77 -3.72 6.95
C LEU A 261 6.74 -2.60 6.82
N GLU A 262 5.47 -2.93 6.54
CA GLU A 262 4.38 -1.97 6.55
C GLU A 262 4.20 -1.37 7.95
N GLY A 263 4.19 -2.20 9.00
CA GLY A 263 4.08 -1.72 10.38
C GLY A 263 5.24 -0.80 10.80
N TRP A 264 6.46 -1.09 10.35
CA TRP A 264 7.61 -0.20 10.55
C TRP A 264 7.45 1.11 9.79
N LEU A 265 6.98 1.06 8.53
CA LEU A 265 6.72 2.25 7.74
C LEU A 265 5.64 3.12 8.40
N GLU A 266 4.48 2.55 8.77
CA GLU A 266 3.42 3.28 9.47
C GLU A 266 3.95 3.98 10.73
N GLY A 267 4.69 3.27 11.59
CA GLY A 267 5.32 3.87 12.77
C GLY A 267 6.34 4.97 12.43
N TYR A 268 7.08 4.81 11.33
CA TYR A 268 8.03 5.81 10.83
C TYR A 268 7.35 7.10 10.36
N LEU A 269 6.21 6.98 9.67
CA LEU A 269 5.40 8.09 9.19
C LEU A 269 4.69 8.79 10.35
N LEU A 270 4.04 8.03 11.23
CA LEU A 270 3.29 8.53 12.38
C LEU A 270 4.16 9.27 13.41
N SER A 271 5.48 9.03 13.38
CA SER A 271 6.48 9.72 14.18
C SER A 271 7.19 10.88 13.45
N GLY A 272 6.69 11.28 12.27
CA GLY A 272 7.08 12.51 11.56
C GLY A 272 8.15 12.35 10.48
N ARG A 273 8.40 11.13 9.97
CA ARG A 273 9.34 10.90 8.86
C ARG A 273 8.61 10.47 7.59
N HIS A 274 9.37 10.04 6.58
CA HIS A 274 8.87 9.70 5.24
C HIS A 274 9.35 8.32 4.80
N GLY A 275 8.58 7.63 3.97
CA GLY A 275 9.06 6.41 3.38
C GLY A 275 8.31 5.99 2.14
N PHE A 276 8.77 4.88 1.57
CA PHE A 276 8.25 4.29 0.35
C PHE A 276 8.33 2.77 0.49
N PHE A 277 7.22 2.08 0.25
CA PHE A 277 7.15 0.61 0.32
C PHE A 277 6.88 0.06 -1.07
N ALA A 278 7.65 -0.94 -1.50
CA ALA A 278 7.43 -1.65 -2.75
C ALA A 278 7.18 -3.13 -2.47
N THR A 279 6.14 -3.69 -3.09
CA THR A 279 5.81 -5.12 -2.97
C THR A 279 5.25 -5.66 -4.27
N TYR A 280 5.37 -6.97 -4.47
CA TYR A 280 4.67 -7.70 -5.51
C TYR A 280 3.15 -7.56 -5.38
N GLU A 281 2.47 -7.45 -6.51
CA GLU A 281 1.04 -7.12 -6.53
C GLU A 281 0.16 -8.08 -5.74
N ALA A 282 0.28 -9.39 -5.97
CA ALA A 282 -0.54 -10.39 -5.28
C ALA A 282 -0.29 -10.45 -3.77
N PHE A 283 0.89 -10.04 -3.31
CA PHE A 283 1.26 -10.10 -1.89
C PHE A 283 0.91 -8.82 -1.12
N ALA A 284 0.50 -7.74 -1.80
CA ALA A 284 -0.13 -6.60 -1.14
C ALA A 284 -1.35 -7.02 -0.28
N HIS A 285 -2.03 -8.11 -0.66
CA HIS A 285 -3.13 -8.69 0.12
C HIS A 285 -2.74 -9.15 1.52
N VAL A 286 -1.46 -9.47 1.77
CA VAL A 286 -0.96 -9.82 3.10
C VAL A 286 -1.17 -8.66 4.09
N ILE A 287 -1.16 -7.41 3.63
CA ILE A 287 -1.34 -6.21 4.46
C ILE A 287 -2.71 -5.54 4.32
N ASP A 288 -3.69 -6.19 3.67
CA ASP A 288 -5.07 -5.66 3.50
C ASP A 288 -5.63 -5.06 4.79
N SER A 289 -5.51 -5.80 5.89
CA SER A 289 -6.05 -5.38 7.17
C SER A 289 -5.26 -4.25 7.83
N MET A 290 -3.95 -4.15 7.59
CA MET A 290 -3.11 -3.06 8.10
C MET A 290 -3.43 -1.77 7.36
N TYR A 291 -3.45 -1.82 6.02
CA TYR A 291 -3.98 -0.75 5.17
C TYR A 291 -5.36 -0.27 5.67
N ASN A 292 -6.27 -1.19 5.99
CA ASN A 292 -7.59 -0.84 6.48
C ASN A 292 -7.55 -0.06 7.81
N GLN A 293 -6.65 -0.41 8.74
CA GLN A 293 -6.51 0.30 10.00
C GLN A 293 -5.85 1.67 9.80
N HIS A 294 -4.81 1.75 8.97
CA HIS A 294 -4.12 3.00 8.69
C HIS A 294 -5.04 4.01 7.99
N ALA A 295 -5.80 3.58 6.97
CA ALA A 295 -6.77 4.43 6.29
C ALA A 295 -7.88 4.92 7.23
N LYS A 296 -8.35 4.07 8.15
CA LYS A 296 -9.31 4.48 9.20
C LYS A 296 -8.71 5.49 10.18
N TRP A 297 -7.45 5.28 10.56
CA TRP A 297 -6.71 6.19 11.42
C TRP A 297 -6.61 7.58 10.77
N LEU A 298 -6.14 7.67 9.52
CA LEU A 298 -6.08 8.94 8.79
C LEU A 298 -7.47 9.58 8.65
N ALA A 299 -8.49 8.79 8.30
CA ALA A 299 -9.85 9.31 8.12
C ALA A 299 -10.44 9.93 9.40
N ILE A 300 -10.20 9.35 10.58
CA ILE A 300 -10.65 9.97 11.83
C ILE A 300 -9.78 11.18 12.22
N CYS A 301 -8.50 11.20 11.83
CA CYS A 301 -7.60 12.32 12.11
C CYS A 301 -8.04 13.62 11.39
N GLU A 302 -8.68 13.51 10.22
CA GLU A 302 -9.30 14.64 9.51
C GLU A 302 -10.36 15.38 10.36
N GLU A 303 -10.94 14.71 11.36
CA GLU A 303 -11.95 15.28 12.26
C GLU A 303 -11.34 15.75 13.60
N ILE A 304 -10.03 15.58 13.78
CA ILE A 304 -9.31 15.88 15.03
C ILE A 304 -8.34 17.05 14.79
N PRO A 305 -8.77 18.31 15.02
CA PRO A 305 -8.04 19.50 14.55
C PRO A 305 -6.68 19.75 15.24
N TRP A 306 -6.44 19.14 16.41
CA TRP A 306 -5.15 19.29 17.10
C TRP A 306 -4.09 18.30 16.61
N ARG A 307 -4.49 17.29 15.81
CA ARG A 307 -3.55 16.32 15.25
C ARG A 307 -2.95 16.89 13.97
N ALA A 308 -1.63 16.99 13.95
CA ALA A 308 -0.92 17.54 12.81
C ALA A 308 -0.78 16.49 11.70
N PRO A 309 -0.88 16.88 10.42
CA PRO A 309 -0.75 15.98 9.28
C PRO A 309 0.58 15.23 9.23
N VAL A 310 0.52 13.94 8.92
CA VAL A 310 1.69 13.09 8.73
C VAL A 310 1.98 12.88 7.25
N SER A 311 3.19 12.43 6.93
CA SER A 311 3.52 12.07 5.55
C SER A 311 2.68 10.89 5.11
N SER A 312 2.27 10.90 3.84
CA SER A 312 1.45 9.84 3.27
C SER A 312 2.15 8.49 3.25
N LEU A 313 1.33 7.45 3.35
CA LEU A 313 1.73 6.06 3.12
C LEU A 313 1.81 5.82 1.62
N ASN A 314 3.01 5.55 1.10
CA ASN A 314 3.25 5.37 -0.34
C ASN A 314 3.59 3.92 -0.67
N LEU A 315 2.70 3.26 -1.40
CA LEU A 315 2.79 1.85 -1.78
C LEU A 315 3.00 1.75 -3.30
N LEU A 316 4.16 1.23 -3.73
CA LEU A 316 4.39 0.80 -5.11
C LEU A 316 4.03 -0.69 -5.23
N ILE A 317 2.97 -0.94 -5.97
CA ILE A 317 2.49 -2.26 -6.36
C ILE A 317 3.09 -2.56 -7.72
N THR A 318 4.08 -3.47 -7.76
CA THR A 318 4.82 -3.81 -8.98
C THR A 318 4.97 -5.31 -9.11
N SER A 319 5.75 -5.79 -10.08
CA SER A 319 5.77 -7.21 -10.48
C SER A 319 4.33 -7.68 -10.68
N THR A 320 3.65 -7.04 -11.62
CA THR A 320 2.18 -7.07 -11.65
C THR A 320 1.66 -8.37 -12.23
N VAL A 321 0.35 -8.60 -12.08
CA VAL A 321 -0.40 -9.74 -12.60
C VAL A 321 -0.05 -10.09 -14.04
N TRP A 322 0.24 -9.10 -14.88
CA TRP A 322 0.52 -9.28 -16.30
C TRP A 322 1.94 -9.76 -16.63
N ARG A 323 2.89 -9.69 -15.68
CA ARG A 323 4.33 -9.93 -15.89
C ARG A 323 5.00 -10.74 -14.77
N GLN A 324 4.29 -11.74 -14.26
CA GLN A 324 4.80 -12.73 -13.31
C GLN A 324 5.45 -13.93 -14.02
N ASP A 325 6.38 -13.62 -14.92
CA ASP A 325 6.97 -14.51 -15.94
C ASP A 325 7.56 -15.82 -15.35
N HIS A 326 8.05 -15.82 -14.10
CA HIS A 326 8.65 -17.00 -13.45
C HIS A 326 7.79 -17.67 -12.39
N ASN A 327 6.66 -17.06 -12.00
CA ASN A 327 5.92 -17.45 -10.81
C ASN A 327 4.53 -18.01 -11.13
N GLY A 328 3.86 -17.46 -12.15
CA GLY A 328 2.54 -17.91 -12.59
C GLY A 328 1.39 -17.56 -11.64
N PHE A 329 0.37 -18.43 -11.59
CA PHE A 329 -0.98 -18.09 -11.13
C PHE A 329 -1.08 -17.60 -9.68
N THR A 330 -0.27 -18.11 -8.75
CA THR A 330 -0.33 -17.69 -7.33
C THR A 330 0.14 -16.25 -7.10
N HIS A 331 0.77 -15.62 -8.10
CA HIS A 331 1.25 -14.24 -8.05
C HIS A 331 0.36 -13.29 -8.88
N GLN A 332 -0.82 -13.75 -9.27
CA GLN A 332 -1.72 -13.04 -10.16
C GLN A 332 -3.01 -12.65 -9.43
N ASP A 333 -2.95 -11.59 -8.62
CA ASP A 333 -4.15 -11.01 -7.99
C ASP A 333 -4.04 -9.47 -7.88
N PRO A 334 -4.66 -8.71 -8.80
CA PRO A 334 -4.69 -7.24 -8.74
C PRO A 334 -5.82 -6.69 -7.83
N GLY A 335 -6.37 -7.54 -6.95
CA GLY A 335 -7.54 -7.25 -6.11
C GLY A 335 -7.31 -6.23 -5.01
N PHE A 336 -6.06 -5.85 -4.72
CA PHE A 336 -5.76 -4.85 -3.71
C PHE A 336 -6.47 -3.52 -4.01
N LEU A 337 -6.63 -3.17 -5.30
CA LEU A 337 -7.39 -2.00 -5.72
C LEU A 337 -8.85 -2.03 -5.22
N ASN A 338 -9.47 -3.21 -5.16
CA ASN A 338 -10.84 -3.40 -4.66
C ASN A 338 -10.92 -3.18 -3.14
N VAL A 339 -9.84 -3.43 -2.40
CA VAL A 339 -9.74 -3.17 -0.95
C VAL A 339 -9.62 -1.67 -0.69
N VAL A 340 -8.83 -0.98 -1.51
CA VAL A 340 -8.54 0.46 -1.42
C VAL A 340 -9.80 1.30 -1.61
N VAL A 341 -10.59 1.02 -2.67
CA VAL A 341 -11.82 1.79 -2.96
C VAL A 341 -12.94 1.65 -1.92
N ASN A 342 -12.78 0.78 -0.92
CA ASN A 342 -13.72 0.64 0.20
C ASN A 342 -13.48 1.64 1.33
N LYS A 343 -12.41 2.45 1.27
CA LYS A 343 -12.06 3.39 2.33
C LYS A 343 -12.45 4.82 2.00
N SER A 344 -12.27 5.68 2.99
CA SER A 344 -12.71 7.07 2.93
C SER A 344 -12.06 7.78 1.73
N PRO A 345 -12.85 8.42 0.86
CA PRO A 345 -12.35 9.14 -0.31
C PRO A 345 -11.43 10.32 0.06
N LYS A 346 -11.50 10.79 1.31
CA LYS A 346 -10.66 11.87 1.80
C LYS A 346 -9.17 11.51 1.79
N VAL A 347 -8.85 10.23 2.01
CA VAL A 347 -7.46 9.79 2.30
C VAL A 347 -6.93 8.76 1.30
N THR A 348 -7.70 8.27 0.34
CA THR A 348 -7.24 7.20 -0.57
C THR A 348 -6.93 7.68 -1.98
N ARG A 349 -5.84 7.20 -2.56
CA ARG A 349 -5.47 7.45 -3.97
C ARG A 349 -5.04 6.16 -4.66
N ILE A 350 -5.42 6.00 -5.94
CA ILE A 350 -4.97 4.90 -6.80
C ILE A 350 -4.48 5.50 -8.11
N TYR A 351 -3.23 5.21 -8.46
CA TYR A 351 -2.59 5.66 -9.69
C TYR A 351 -2.08 4.47 -10.50
N LEU A 352 -2.32 4.47 -11.81
CA LEU A 352 -1.88 3.45 -12.77
C LEU A 352 -1.06 4.10 -13.91
N PRO A 353 0.13 4.65 -13.62
CA PRO A 353 0.98 5.27 -14.63
C PRO A 353 1.41 4.26 -15.71
N PRO A 354 1.16 4.51 -17.00
CA PRO A 354 1.50 3.56 -18.06
C PRO A 354 2.98 3.54 -18.46
N ASP A 355 3.79 4.54 -18.06
CA ASP A 355 5.19 4.67 -18.45
C ASP A 355 6.08 5.33 -17.37
N VAL A 356 7.39 5.46 -17.65
CA VAL A 356 8.37 6.08 -16.73
C VAL A 356 7.96 7.51 -16.35
N ASN A 357 7.62 8.34 -17.33
CA ASN A 357 7.43 9.77 -17.10
C ASN A 357 6.18 10.04 -16.28
N THR A 358 5.10 9.28 -16.52
CA THR A 358 3.89 9.32 -15.68
C THR A 358 4.14 8.76 -14.28
N LEU A 359 4.93 7.69 -14.14
CA LEU A 359 5.31 7.13 -12.84
C LEU A 359 6.11 8.13 -11.99
N LEU A 360 7.07 8.84 -12.59
CA LEU A 360 7.84 9.88 -11.90
C LEU A 360 6.96 11.05 -11.45
N CYS A 361 6.02 11.50 -12.29
CA CYS A 361 5.05 12.54 -11.92
C CYS A 361 4.21 12.12 -10.70
N VAL A 362 3.71 10.88 -10.72
CA VAL A 362 2.91 10.31 -9.63
C VAL A 362 3.74 10.18 -8.36
N ALA A 363 4.94 9.61 -8.44
CA ALA A 363 5.84 9.44 -7.30
C ALA A 363 6.22 10.78 -6.66
N ASP A 364 6.55 11.81 -7.45
CA ASP A 364 6.84 13.15 -6.93
C ASP A 364 5.64 13.71 -6.14
N ARG A 365 4.43 13.61 -6.70
CA ARG A 365 3.19 14.06 -6.02
C ARG A 365 2.96 13.30 -4.71
N CYS A 366 3.06 11.97 -4.74
CA CYS A 366 2.79 11.11 -3.58
C CYS A 366 3.77 11.38 -2.42
N LEU A 367 5.06 11.54 -2.71
CA LEU A 367 6.09 11.83 -1.71
C LEU A 367 5.95 13.22 -1.07
N ARG A 368 5.23 14.14 -1.72
CA ARG A 368 4.90 15.48 -1.18
C ARG A 368 3.61 15.49 -0.37
N SER A 369 2.71 14.52 -0.57
CA SER A 369 1.39 14.55 0.03
C SER A 369 1.42 14.23 1.53
N VAL A 370 0.30 14.52 2.18
CA VAL A 370 0.09 14.28 3.61
C VAL A 370 -1.27 13.64 3.83
N ASP A 371 -1.37 12.84 4.88
CA ASP A 371 -2.59 12.14 5.29
C ASP A 371 -3.30 11.33 4.18
N ASP A 372 -2.57 10.94 3.13
CA ASP A 372 -3.05 10.01 2.12
C ASP A 372 -2.47 8.59 2.32
N VAL A 373 -3.18 7.59 1.81
CA VAL A 373 -2.60 6.33 1.36
C VAL A 373 -2.61 6.33 -0.17
N ASN A 374 -1.41 6.39 -0.74
CA ASN A 374 -1.14 6.42 -2.16
C ASN A 374 -0.77 5.02 -2.66
N VAL A 375 -1.61 4.44 -3.52
CA VAL A 375 -1.35 3.16 -4.19
C VAL A 375 -0.96 3.44 -5.63
N ILE A 376 0.27 3.07 -5.99
CA ILE A 376 0.85 3.27 -7.33
C ILE A 376 1.05 1.90 -7.96
N VAL A 377 0.40 1.62 -9.08
CA VAL A 377 0.54 0.35 -9.81
C VAL A 377 1.38 0.57 -11.06
N ALA A 378 2.56 -0.05 -11.12
CA ALA A 378 3.44 0.03 -12.29
C ALA A 378 4.29 -1.22 -12.42
N ASP A 379 4.33 -1.86 -13.58
CA ASP A 379 5.20 -3.00 -13.79
C ASP A 379 6.66 -2.58 -14.02
N LYS A 380 7.57 -3.47 -13.61
CA LYS A 380 9.02 -3.23 -13.66
C LYS A 380 9.66 -3.58 -15.01
N GLN A 381 8.99 -4.33 -15.87
CA GLN A 381 9.57 -4.80 -17.13
C GLN A 381 9.69 -3.66 -18.14
N ALA A 382 10.38 -3.94 -19.25
CA ALA A 382 10.51 -2.97 -20.33
C ALA A 382 9.19 -2.83 -21.08
N HIS A 383 8.58 -1.64 -21.02
CA HIS A 383 7.29 -1.30 -21.64
C HIS A 383 7.45 -0.14 -22.61
N LEU A 384 6.50 -0.02 -23.56
CA LEU A 384 6.44 1.15 -24.44
C LEU A 384 6.31 2.44 -23.61
N GLN A 385 6.98 3.49 -24.07
CA GLN A 385 6.92 4.82 -23.45
C GLN A 385 6.02 5.72 -24.29
N PHE A 386 5.11 6.47 -23.68
CA PHE A 386 4.02 7.14 -24.41
C PHE A 386 4.15 8.67 -24.40
N LEU A 387 4.42 9.24 -23.23
CA LEU A 387 4.41 10.68 -23.04
C LEU A 387 5.82 11.19 -22.74
N ASP A 388 6.24 12.24 -23.44
CA ASP A 388 7.35 13.05 -22.96
C ASP A 388 7.00 13.67 -21.59
N MET A 389 8.02 14.20 -20.90
CA MET A 389 7.83 14.70 -19.54
C MET A 389 6.82 15.85 -19.44
N ASP A 390 6.77 16.75 -20.41
CA ASP A 390 5.82 17.87 -20.40
C ASP A 390 4.37 17.40 -20.60
N ALA A 391 4.16 16.44 -21.50
CA ALA A 391 2.87 15.80 -21.71
C ALA A 391 2.45 14.98 -20.50
N ALA A 392 3.38 14.24 -19.88
CA ALA A 392 3.14 13.45 -18.67
C ALA A 392 2.70 14.35 -17.50
N ILE A 393 3.37 15.48 -17.26
CA ILE A 393 2.99 16.45 -16.23
C ILE A 393 1.56 16.95 -16.44
N LYS A 394 1.22 17.39 -17.67
CA LYS A 394 -0.14 17.86 -17.99
C LYS A 394 -1.19 16.75 -17.83
N HIS A 395 -0.86 15.53 -18.22
CA HIS A 395 -1.77 14.38 -18.15
C HIS A 395 -2.00 13.93 -16.71
N CYS A 396 -0.93 13.72 -15.93
CA CYS A 396 -1.01 13.34 -14.52
C CYS A 396 -1.64 14.44 -13.65
N THR A 397 -1.49 15.72 -13.99
CA THR A 397 -2.20 16.81 -13.30
C THR A 397 -3.71 16.70 -13.45
N LYS A 398 -4.19 16.28 -14.63
CA LYS A 398 -5.62 16.01 -14.87
C LYS A 398 -6.06 14.64 -14.34
N GLY A 399 -5.15 13.70 -14.17
CA GLY A 399 -5.41 12.31 -13.79
C GLY A 399 -5.95 11.43 -14.94
N ILE A 400 -6.62 12.04 -15.92
CA ILE A 400 -7.23 11.38 -17.08
C ILE A 400 -7.23 12.34 -18.27
N GLY A 401 -7.19 11.81 -19.50
CA GLY A 401 -7.34 12.65 -20.67
C GLY A 401 -7.26 11.95 -22.02
N ILE A 402 -7.66 12.70 -23.05
CA ILE A 402 -7.57 12.31 -24.46
C ILE A 402 -6.11 12.41 -24.93
N TRP A 403 -5.62 11.36 -25.59
CA TRP A 403 -4.37 11.42 -26.33
C TRP A 403 -4.65 11.78 -27.79
N GLY A 404 -4.41 13.06 -28.12
CA GLY A 404 -4.72 13.59 -29.45
C GLY A 404 -4.00 12.86 -30.59
N TRP A 405 -2.75 12.43 -30.37
CA TRP A 405 -1.95 11.68 -31.35
C TRP A 405 -2.45 10.24 -31.58
N ALA A 406 -3.20 9.68 -30.64
CA ALA A 406 -3.83 8.37 -30.73
C ALA A 406 -5.30 8.44 -31.18
N SER A 407 -5.87 9.64 -31.32
CA SER A 407 -7.26 9.89 -31.69
C SER A 407 -7.36 10.47 -33.10
N ASN A 408 -8.46 10.19 -33.82
CA ASN A 408 -8.72 10.74 -35.17
C ASN A 408 -10.15 11.34 -35.32
N ASP A 409 -10.82 11.62 -34.19
CA ASP A 409 -12.19 12.15 -34.09
C ASP A 409 -12.26 13.68 -34.04
N GLN A 410 -11.14 14.40 -34.14
CA GLN A 410 -11.13 15.87 -33.97
C GLN A 410 -12.10 16.56 -34.96
N GLY A 411 -13.03 17.35 -34.41
CA GLY A 411 -14.07 18.04 -35.18
C GLY A 411 -15.34 17.22 -35.42
N SER A 412 -15.43 16.00 -34.91
CA SER A 412 -16.61 15.12 -34.97
C SER A 412 -16.81 14.36 -33.66
N GLU A 413 -17.97 13.72 -33.49
CA GLU A 413 -18.16 12.74 -32.40
C GLU A 413 -17.48 11.41 -32.80
N PRO A 414 -16.82 10.69 -31.87
CA PRO A 414 -16.23 9.39 -32.21
C PRO A 414 -17.32 8.33 -32.43
N ASP A 415 -17.01 7.33 -33.26
CA ASP A 415 -17.78 6.09 -33.35
C ASP A 415 -17.58 5.21 -32.10
N VAL A 416 -16.41 5.31 -31.48
CA VAL A 416 -16.01 4.53 -30.29
C VAL A 416 -14.95 5.25 -29.46
N VAL A 417 -15.00 5.05 -28.14
CA VAL A 417 -13.96 5.47 -27.21
C VAL A 417 -13.12 4.26 -26.80
N MET A 418 -11.81 4.33 -27.02
CA MET A 418 -10.83 3.35 -26.57
C MET A 418 -10.11 3.87 -25.32
N VAL A 419 -9.98 3.04 -24.29
CA VAL A 419 -9.36 3.46 -23.02
C VAL A 419 -8.27 2.50 -22.57
N GLY A 420 -7.12 3.05 -22.20
CA GLY A 420 -6.05 2.34 -21.49
C GLY A 420 -5.90 2.81 -20.05
N CYS A 421 -5.80 1.88 -19.10
CA CYS A 421 -5.60 2.17 -17.68
C CYS A 421 -4.65 1.14 -17.06
N GLY A 422 -3.41 1.55 -16.82
CA GLY A 422 -2.26 0.66 -16.58
C GLY A 422 -1.35 0.54 -17.81
N ASP A 423 -0.13 0.09 -17.61
CA ASP A 423 0.92 -0.08 -18.62
C ASP A 423 0.55 -1.09 -19.72
N ILE A 424 0.41 -2.38 -19.39
CA ILE A 424 0.04 -3.43 -20.36
C ILE A 424 -1.34 -3.12 -21.00
N PRO A 425 -2.39 -2.76 -20.23
CA PRO A 425 -3.68 -2.43 -20.83
C PRO A 425 -3.63 -1.26 -21.82
N THR A 426 -2.79 -0.25 -21.55
CA THR A 426 -2.61 0.90 -22.47
C THR A 426 -1.91 0.50 -23.75
N GLN A 427 -0.86 -0.34 -23.67
CA GLN A 427 -0.20 -0.88 -24.87
C GLN A 427 -1.21 -1.63 -25.77
N GLU A 428 -1.97 -2.56 -25.20
CA GLU A 428 -2.88 -3.39 -25.99
C GLU A 428 -4.08 -2.59 -26.54
N ALA A 429 -4.59 -1.62 -25.80
CA ALA A 429 -5.63 -0.70 -26.30
C ALA A 429 -5.11 0.16 -27.46
N LEU A 430 -3.85 0.61 -27.39
CA LEU A 430 -3.22 1.38 -28.46
C LEU A 430 -3.00 0.52 -29.71
N ALA A 431 -2.50 -0.71 -29.54
CA ALA A 431 -2.33 -1.64 -30.66
C ALA A 431 -3.68 -2.02 -31.31
N ALA A 432 -4.75 -2.19 -30.52
CA ALA A 432 -6.10 -2.39 -31.04
C ALA A 432 -6.57 -1.18 -31.88
N THR A 433 -6.29 0.03 -31.40
CA THR A 433 -6.61 1.28 -32.11
C THR A 433 -5.89 1.35 -33.46
N ALA A 434 -4.63 0.92 -33.54
CA ALA A 434 -3.89 0.85 -34.80
C ALA A 434 -4.50 -0.17 -35.78
N LEU A 435 -4.82 -1.39 -35.31
CA LEU A 435 -5.47 -2.42 -36.13
C LEU A 435 -6.82 -1.96 -36.69
N LEU A 436 -7.61 -1.27 -35.87
CA LEU A 436 -8.90 -0.72 -36.30
C LEU A 436 -8.74 0.36 -37.37
N ARG A 437 -7.75 1.25 -37.23
CA ARG A 437 -7.46 2.30 -38.23
C ARG A 437 -6.90 1.73 -39.53
N GLU A 438 -6.14 0.63 -39.47
CA GLU A 438 -5.66 -0.08 -40.65
C GLU A 438 -6.81 -0.73 -41.44
N HIS A 439 -7.80 -1.30 -40.75
CA HIS A 439 -8.88 -2.04 -41.38
C HIS A 439 -10.14 -1.22 -41.67
N PHE A 440 -10.33 -0.08 -41.00
CA PHE A 440 -11.49 0.80 -41.15
C PHE A 440 -11.05 2.27 -41.16
N GLU A 441 -10.60 2.75 -42.33
CA GLU A 441 -10.01 4.09 -42.48
C GLU A 441 -10.95 5.25 -42.07
N ASP A 442 -12.26 5.05 -42.20
CA ASP A 442 -13.30 6.04 -41.88
C ASP A 442 -13.76 6.00 -40.41
N LEU A 443 -13.27 5.06 -39.60
CA LEU A 443 -13.64 4.89 -38.19
C LEU A 443 -13.07 6.01 -37.32
N LYS A 444 -13.96 6.73 -36.63
CA LYS A 444 -13.60 7.78 -35.68
C LYS A 444 -13.40 7.21 -34.29
N ILE A 445 -12.16 7.21 -33.82
CA ILE A 445 -11.73 6.67 -32.53
C ILE A 445 -11.20 7.80 -31.68
N ARG A 446 -11.72 7.90 -30.46
CA ARG A 446 -11.12 8.70 -29.39
C ARG A 446 -10.34 7.79 -28.45
N PHE A 447 -9.07 8.10 -28.22
CA PHE A 447 -8.24 7.38 -27.26
C PHE A 447 -8.09 8.15 -25.95
N ILE A 448 -8.40 7.50 -24.83
CA ILE A 448 -8.26 8.05 -23.49
C ILE A 448 -7.28 7.20 -22.69
N ASN A 449 -6.42 7.85 -21.91
CA ASN A 449 -5.65 7.17 -20.88
C ASN A 449 -6.07 7.66 -19.48
N VAL A 450 -6.16 6.72 -18.54
CA VAL A 450 -6.48 6.97 -17.14
C VAL A 450 -5.26 6.64 -16.29
N VAL A 451 -4.78 7.62 -15.52
CA VAL A 451 -3.72 7.45 -14.52
C VAL A 451 -4.34 7.45 -13.12
N ASP A 452 -5.13 8.46 -12.78
CA ASP A 452 -5.85 8.51 -11.50
C ASP A 452 -7.20 7.80 -11.62
N LEU A 453 -7.31 6.64 -10.98
CA LEU A 453 -8.49 5.78 -11.11
C LEU A 453 -9.75 6.46 -10.55
N PHE A 454 -9.60 7.29 -9.52
CA PHE A 454 -10.74 7.93 -8.86
C PHE A 454 -11.36 9.05 -9.71
N CYS A 455 -10.69 9.53 -10.77
CA CYS A 455 -11.33 10.40 -11.76
C CYS A 455 -12.54 9.75 -12.46
N MET A 456 -12.61 8.41 -12.49
CA MET A 456 -13.79 7.69 -13.00
C MET A 456 -15.02 7.89 -12.11
N GLN A 457 -14.82 8.04 -10.80
CA GLN A 457 -15.89 8.27 -9.83
C GLN A 457 -16.39 9.71 -9.89
N SER A 458 -17.64 9.95 -9.52
CA SER A 458 -18.19 11.30 -9.56
C SER A 458 -17.64 12.19 -8.43
N ALA A 459 -17.53 13.49 -8.71
CA ALA A 459 -16.99 14.50 -7.80
C ALA A 459 -17.73 14.59 -6.45
N GLU A 460 -18.99 14.16 -6.38
CA GLU A 460 -19.75 14.14 -5.12
C GLU A 460 -19.30 13.01 -4.17
N GLU A 461 -18.67 11.96 -4.71
CA GLU A 461 -18.26 10.77 -3.94
C GLU A 461 -16.76 10.78 -3.62
N HIS A 462 -15.94 11.38 -4.49
CA HIS A 462 -14.49 11.42 -4.31
C HIS A 462 -13.91 12.79 -4.73
N PRO A 463 -12.95 13.37 -3.97
CA PRO A 463 -12.40 14.69 -4.26
C PRO A 463 -11.65 14.79 -5.60
N HIS A 464 -11.15 13.67 -6.13
CA HIS A 464 -10.56 13.59 -7.48
C HIS A 464 -11.57 13.24 -8.58
N GLY A 465 -12.82 12.95 -8.20
CA GLY A 465 -13.84 12.54 -9.14
C GLY A 465 -14.17 13.63 -10.15
N LEU A 466 -14.40 13.25 -11.41
CA LEU A 466 -14.86 14.20 -12.42
C LEU A 466 -16.32 14.58 -12.17
N ILE A 467 -16.67 15.84 -12.43
CA ILE A 467 -18.08 16.23 -12.60
C ILE A 467 -18.66 15.54 -13.83
N ASP A 468 -19.97 15.28 -13.84
CA ASP A 468 -20.60 14.45 -14.87
C ASP A 468 -20.44 15.04 -16.29
N ARG A 469 -20.51 16.37 -16.45
CA ARG A 469 -20.30 17.03 -17.75
C ARG A 469 -18.90 16.80 -18.33
N ASP A 470 -17.88 16.80 -17.48
CA ASP A 470 -16.50 16.60 -17.92
C ASP A 470 -16.26 15.12 -18.25
N PHE A 471 -16.87 14.21 -17.48
CA PHE A 471 -16.90 12.79 -17.80
C PHE A 471 -17.58 12.53 -19.16
N ASP A 472 -18.75 13.11 -19.40
CA ASP A 472 -19.50 12.95 -20.65
C ASP A 472 -18.74 13.56 -21.85
N SER A 473 -18.00 14.65 -21.63
CA SER A 473 -17.15 15.26 -22.67
C SER A 473 -16.01 14.32 -23.10
N LEU A 474 -15.51 13.49 -22.19
CA LEU A 474 -14.48 12.50 -22.47
C LEU A 474 -15.08 11.24 -23.10
N PHE A 475 -16.06 10.64 -22.42
CA PHE A 475 -16.57 9.30 -22.70
C PHE A 475 -17.82 9.27 -23.59
N THR A 476 -18.29 10.43 -24.05
CA THR A 476 -19.54 10.64 -24.79
C THR A 476 -20.78 10.27 -23.97
N MET A 477 -21.97 10.61 -24.48
CA MET A 477 -23.23 10.30 -23.80
C MET A 477 -23.83 8.95 -24.23
N ASP A 478 -23.46 8.43 -25.40
CA ASP A 478 -24.14 7.29 -26.01
C ASP A 478 -23.27 6.35 -26.85
N LYS A 479 -21.98 6.64 -27.07
CA LYS A 479 -21.10 5.79 -27.91
C LYS A 479 -20.52 4.63 -27.12
N PRO A 480 -20.20 3.49 -27.76
CA PRO A 480 -19.45 2.40 -27.14
C PRO A 480 -18.13 2.89 -26.52
N ILE A 481 -17.84 2.43 -25.30
CA ILE A 481 -16.56 2.65 -24.62
C ILE A 481 -15.94 1.28 -24.38
N ILE A 482 -14.78 1.02 -25.00
CA ILE A 482 -13.98 -0.18 -24.75
C ILE A 482 -12.87 0.21 -23.77
N PHE A 483 -13.01 -0.23 -22.52
CA PHE A 483 -12.12 0.13 -21.43
C PHE A 483 -11.20 -1.04 -21.10
N ASN A 484 -9.90 -0.91 -21.37
CA ASN A 484 -8.91 -1.91 -21.00
C ASN A 484 -8.26 -1.54 -19.66
N PHE A 485 -8.49 -2.38 -18.64
CA PHE A 485 -8.13 -2.11 -17.26
C PHE A 485 -7.15 -3.14 -16.71
N HIS A 486 -6.25 -2.66 -15.86
CA HIS A 486 -5.26 -3.47 -15.16
C HIS A 486 -5.86 -4.54 -14.25
N GLY A 487 -6.83 -4.17 -13.42
CA GLY A 487 -7.39 -5.05 -12.39
C GLY A 487 -8.68 -5.74 -12.81
N TYR A 488 -9.51 -6.10 -11.82
CA TYR A 488 -10.81 -6.72 -12.07
C TYR A 488 -11.81 -5.74 -12.73
N PRO A 489 -12.45 -6.11 -13.86
CA PRO A 489 -13.34 -5.22 -14.62
C PRO A 489 -14.48 -4.60 -13.81
N TRP A 490 -15.03 -5.34 -12.85
CA TRP A 490 -16.16 -4.91 -12.02
C TRP A 490 -15.87 -3.65 -11.21
N LEU A 491 -14.60 -3.38 -10.89
CA LEU A 491 -14.21 -2.18 -10.17
C LEU A 491 -14.55 -0.92 -10.96
N ILE A 492 -14.28 -0.91 -12.27
CA ILE A 492 -14.59 0.24 -13.13
C ILE A 492 -16.09 0.49 -13.21
N HIS A 493 -16.90 -0.58 -13.32
CA HIS A 493 -18.36 -0.47 -13.27
C HIS A 493 -18.85 0.10 -11.94
N ARG A 494 -18.27 -0.31 -10.82
CA ARG A 494 -18.58 0.27 -9.51
C ARG A 494 -18.27 1.76 -9.48
N LEU A 495 -17.13 2.21 -10.01
CA LEU A 495 -16.74 3.62 -9.97
C LEU A 495 -17.62 4.46 -10.91
N ALA A 496 -18.03 3.91 -12.05
CA ALA A 496 -18.81 4.60 -13.08
C ALA A 496 -20.34 4.34 -13.02
N TYR A 497 -20.85 3.68 -11.97
CA TYR A 497 -22.21 3.12 -11.93
C TYR A 497 -23.34 4.11 -12.25
N ARG A 498 -23.13 5.40 -11.94
CA ARG A 498 -24.10 6.49 -12.13
C ARG A 498 -23.81 7.39 -13.34
N ARG A 499 -22.77 7.10 -14.13
CA ARG A 499 -22.38 7.92 -15.29
C ARG A 499 -23.36 7.73 -16.44
N THR A 500 -23.65 8.80 -17.19
CA THR A 500 -24.65 8.84 -18.28
C THR A 500 -24.49 7.67 -19.25
N ASN A 501 -23.27 7.42 -19.72
CA ASN A 501 -22.98 6.42 -20.74
C ASN A 501 -22.58 5.03 -20.17
N HIS A 502 -22.85 4.76 -18.88
CA HIS A 502 -22.45 3.51 -18.23
C HIS A 502 -22.97 2.25 -18.95
N LYS A 503 -24.15 2.31 -19.58
CA LYS A 503 -24.72 1.19 -20.36
C LYS A 503 -23.84 0.73 -21.53
N ASN A 504 -23.02 1.63 -22.07
CA ASN A 504 -22.10 1.37 -23.19
C ASN A 504 -20.64 1.22 -22.74
N LEU A 505 -20.40 1.18 -21.42
CA LEU A 505 -19.09 0.91 -20.85
C LEU A 505 -18.82 -0.59 -20.86
N HIS A 506 -17.83 -1.01 -21.63
CA HIS A 506 -17.43 -2.41 -21.74
C HIS A 506 -16.00 -2.57 -21.28
N VAL A 507 -15.84 -3.16 -20.09
CA VAL A 507 -14.55 -3.24 -19.42
C VAL A 507 -13.92 -4.61 -19.64
N ARG A 508 -12.68 -4.62 -20.11
CA ARG A 508 -11.77 -5.77 -20.11
C ARG A 508 -10.72 -5.57 -19.02
N GLY A 509 -10.26 -6.67 -18.45
CA GLY A 509 -9.33 -6.68 -17.33
C GLY A 509 -9.09 -8.12 -16.86
N TYR A 510 -8.47 -8.29 -15.70
CA TYR A 510 -8.13 -9.62 -15.18
C TYR A 510 -9.38 -10.44 -14.84
N LYS A 511 -9.37 -11.72 -15.21
CA LYS A 511 -10.51 -12.65 -15.11
C LYS A 511 -10.16 -13.97 -14.41
N GLU A 512 -9.18 -13.98 -13.50
CA GLU A 512 -8.72 -15.20 -12.83
C GLU A 512 -8.24 -16.27 -13.83
N LYS A 513 -7.53 -15.84 -14.87
CA LYS A 513 -6.93 -16.74 -15.87
C LYS A 513 -5.46 -16.44 -16.03
N GLY A 514 -4.66 -17.47 -15.92
CA GLY A 514 -3.24 -17.40 -16.20
C GLY A 514 -2.48 -18.54 -15.53
N ASN A 515 -1.22 -18.63 -15.90
CA ASN A 515 -0.20 -19.50 -15.34
C ASN A 515 1.17 -18.89 -15.71
N ILE A 516 2.22 -19.70 -15.77
CA ILE A 516 3.45 -19.38 -16.48
C ILE A 516 3.13 -19.38 -17.97
N ASN A 517 2.79 -18.20 -18.50
CA ASN A 517 2.45 -17.94 -19.90
C ASN A 517 3.48 -16.99 -20.53
N THR A 518 3.47 -16.90 -21.85
CA THR A 518 4.04 -15.72 -22.51
C THR A 518 3.15 -14.49 -22.25
N PRO A 519 3.69 -13.26 -22.26
CA PRO A 519 2.89 -12.06 -21.95
C PRO A 519 1.64 -11.89 -22.82
N LEU A 520 1.73 -12.10 -24.14
CA LEU A 520 0.57 -11.97 -25.02
C LEU A 520 -0.44 -13.10 -24.84
N GLU A 521 0.02 -14.33 -24.56
CA GLU A 521 -0.88 -15.44 -24.26
C GLU A 521 -1.75 -15.12 -23.04
N LEU A 522 -1.15 -14.62 -21.95
CA LEU A 522 -1.86 -14.22 -20.74
C LEU A 522 -2.90 -13.12 -21.02
N ALA A 523 -2.51 -12.12 -21.83
CA ALA A 523 -3.41 -11.05 -22.26
C ALA A 523 -4.60 -11.61 -23.07
N ILE A 524 -4.35 -12.56 -23.96
CA ILE A 524 -5.35 -13.23 -24.79
C ILE A 524 -6.29 -14.11 -23.94
N GLU A 525 -5.81 -14.79 -22.91
CA GLU A 525 -6.65 -15.60 -22.00
C GLU A 525 -7.67 -14.75 -21.23
N ASN A 526 -7.27 -13.52 -20.87
CA ASN A 526 -8.10 -12.55 -20.16
C ASN A 526 -8.92 -11.65 -21.10
N GLU A 527 -8.66 -11.73 -22.41
CA GLU A 527 -9.26 -10.89 -23.47
C GLU A 527 -8.97 -9.40 -23.29
N ILE A 528 -7.79 -9.07 -22.75
CA ILE A 528 -7.26 -7.70 -22.68
C ILE A 528 -6.31 -7.40 -23.86
N ASP A 529 -6.05 -8.40 -24.70
CA ASP A 529 -5.19 -8.30 -25.86
C ASP A 529 -5.79 -7.44 -26.98
N ARG A 530 -4.92 -6.89 -27.81
CA ARG A 530 -5.29 -6.02 -28.93
C ARG A 530 -6.34 -6.59 -29.88
N PHE A 531 -6.36 -7.92 -30.10
CA PHE A 531 -7.28 -8.56 -31.04
C PHE A 531 -8.67 -8.63 -30.43
N SER A 532 -8.79 -9.08 -29.18
CA SER A 532 -10.06 -9.09 -28.44
C SER A 532 -10.68 -7.70 -28.37
N LEU A 533 -9.88 -6.66 -28.10
CA LEU A 533 -10.35 -5.28 -28.04
C LEU A 533 -10.86 -4.77 -29.39
N ALA A 534 -10.14 -5.03 -30.49
CA ALA A 534 -10.59 -4.67 -31.83
C ALA A 534 -11.88 -5.42 -32.23
N ILE A 535 -11.98 -6.71 -31.91
CA ILE A 535 -13.20 -7.51 -32.08
C ILE A 535 -14.36 -6.91 -31.29
N ASP A 536 -14.12 -6.42 -30.08
CA ASP A 536 -15.13 -5.78 -29.25
C ASP A 536 -15.71 -4.51 -29.86
N VAL A 537 -14.86 -3.69 -30.50
CA VAL A 537 -15.28 -2.52 -31.27
C VAL A 537 -16.17 -2.96 -32.44
N ILE A 538 -15.72 -3.93 -33.25
CA ILE A 538 -16.48 -4.45 -34.39
C ILE A 538 -17.87 -4.93 -33.98
N ASN A 539 -17.98 -5.60 -32.83
CA ASN A 539 -19.26 -6.11 -32.32
C ASN A 539 -20.23 -5.00 -31.84
N ARG A 540 -19.73 -3.80 -31.53
CA ARG A 540 -20.51 -2.77 -30.82
C ARG A 540 -20.75 -1.50 -31.64
N VAL A 541 -19.87 -1.19 -32.58
CA VAL A 541 -20.10 -0.11 -33.53
C VAL A 541 -21.13 -0.60 -34.56
N PRO A 542 -22.35 -0.02 -34.61
CA PRO A 542 -23.47 -0.62 -35.37
C PRO A 542 -23.15 -0.90 -36.84
N ARG A 543 -22.44 0.01 -37.52
CA ARG A 543 -22.07 -0.14 -38.94
C ARG A 543 -21.06 -1.27 -39.20
N LEU A 544 -20.29 -1.68 -38.20
CA LEU A 544 -19.23 -2.70 -38.32
C LEU A 544 -19.71 -4.11 -38.01
N GLN A 545 -20.87 -4.29 -37.37
CA GLN A 545 -21.33 -5.60 -36.89
C GLN A 545 -21.41 -6.67 -37.98
N VAL A 546 -21.85 -6.27 -39.18
CA VAL A 546 -21.92 -7.16 -40.35
C VAL A 546 -20.73 -6.95 -41.28
N THR A 547 -20.37 -5.69 -41.57
CA THR A 547 -19.33 -5.36 -42.56
C THR A 547 -17.92 -5.74 -42.08
N GLY A 548 -17.68 -5.74 -40.77
CA GLY A 548 -16.41 -6.11 -40.16
C GLY A 548 -16.19 -7.61 -39.96
N ALA A 549 -17.10 -8.48 -40.45
CA ALA A 549 -17.04 -9.93 -40.21
C ALA A 549 -15.72 -10.57 -40.67
N HIS A 550 -15.22 -10.20 -41.87
CA HIS A 550 -13.94 -10.74 -42.37
C HIS A 550 -12.74 -10.30 -41.54
N VAL A 551 -12.72 -9.05 -41.10
CA VAL A 551 -11.66 -8.53 -40.22
C VAL A 551 -11.70 -9.23 -38.88
N LYS A 552 -12.90 -9.45 -38.32
CA LYS A 552 -13.09 -10.19 -37.07
C LYS A 552 -12.57 -11.62 -37.15
N GLU A 553 -12.84 -12.34 -38.23
CA GLU A 553 -12.28 -13.70 -38.43
C GLU A 553 -10.75 -13.65 -38.53
N LYS A 554 -10.19 -12.72 -39.30
CA LYS A 554 -8.73 -12.53 -39.37
C LYS A 554 -8.12 -12.29 -37.99
N LEU A 555 -8.73 -11.45 -37.15
CA LEU A 555 -8.24 -11.17 -35.80
C LEU A 555 -8.30 -12.42 -34.88
N ARG A 556 -9.31 -13.28 -35.06
CA ARG A 556 -9.39 -14.57 -34.35
C ARG A 556 -8.31 -15.54 -34.81
N ASP A 557 -8.06 -15.61 -36.10
CA ASP A 557 -6.97 -16.42 -36.66
C ASP A 557 -5.63 -15.96 -36.08
N MET A 558 -5.40 -14.65 -36.00
CA MET A 558 -4.20 -14.09 -35.36
C MET A 558 -4.06 -14.48 -33.88
N GLN A 559 -5.15 -14.54 -33.11
CA GLN A 559 -5.11 -15.03 -31.72
C GLN A 559 -4.70 -16.51 -31.65
N ILE A 560 -5.27 -17.33 -32.54
CA ILE A 560 -4.95 -18.76 -32.65
C ILE A 560 -3.47 -18.94 -33.00
N ASP A 561 -2.98 -18.19 -33.99
CA ASP A 561 -1.59 -18.24 -34.43
C ASP A 561 -0.63 -17.81 -33.31
N CYS A 562 -0.95 -16.73 -32.58
CA CYS A 562 -0.14 -16.27 -31.45
C CYS A 562 -0.02 -17.35 -30.36
N ARG A 563 -1.15 -17.99 -29.96
CA ARG A 563 -1.14 -19.07 -28.97
C ARG A 563 -0.37 -20.29 -29.46
N ASN A 564 -0.63 -20.72 -30.70
CA ASN A 564 0.07 -21.86 -31.29
C ASN A 564 1.59 -21.62 -31.34
N TYR A 565 2.00 -20.41 -31.68
CA TYR A 565 3.41 -20.02 -31.69
C TYR A 565 4.01 -20.03 -30.28
N ALA A 566 3.31 -19.45 -29.29
CA ALA A 566 3.74 -19.48 -27.89
C ALA A 566 3.91 -20.92 -27.37
N HIS A 567 2.96 -21.82 -27.64
CA HIS A 567 3.04 -23.23 -27.23
C HIS A 567 4.16 -23.99 -27.93
N LYS A 568 4.43 -23.67 -29.19
CA LYS A 568 5.47 -24.34 -29.98
C LYS A 568 6.87 -23.84 -29.66
N HIS A 569 7.02 -22.53 -29.41
CA HIS A 569 8.33 -21.87 -29.33
C HIS A 569 8.67 -21.32 -27.95
N GLY A 570 7.71 -21.28 -27.01
CA GLY A 570 7.90 -20.74 -25.66
C GLY A 570 8.06 -19.21 -25.61
N VAL A 571 7.76 -18.51 -26.70
CA VAL A 571 7.88 -17.05 -26.84
C VAL A 571 6.74 -16.50 -27.69
N ASP A 572 6.42 -15.21 -27.52
CA ASP A 572 5.45 -14.53 -28.38
C ASP A 572 5.97 -14.32 -29.79
N ILE A 573 5.04 -14.23 -30.77
CA ILE A 573 5.37 -13.89 -32.16
C ILE A 573 6.15 -12.55 -32.19
N PRO A 574 7.38 -12.51 -32.75
CA PRO A 574 8.23 -11.31 -32.72
C PRO A 574 7.58 -10.08 -33.33
N GLU A 575 6.82 -10.23 -34.42
CA GLU A 575 6.14 -9.12 -35.11
C GLU A 575 5.06 -8.47 -34.24
N VAL A 576 4.42 -9.25 -33.36
CA VAL A 576 3.36 -8.76 -32.47
C VAL A 576 3.96 -8.18 -31.18
N SER A 577 4.98 -8.83 -30.61
CA SER A 577 5.66 -8.41 -29.38
C SER A 577 6.57 -7.19 -29.55
N ASN A 578 7.15 -7.02 -30.75
CA ASN A 578 7.96 -5.85 -31.12
C ASN A 578 7.15 -4.75 -31.81
N TRP A 579 5.82 -4.83 -31.77
CA TRP A 579 4.95 -3.80 -32.29
C TRP A 579 5.29 -2.43 -31.68
N THR A 580 5.29 -1.41 -32.53
CA THR A 580 5.38 0.00 -32.15
C THR A 580 4.24 0.76 -32.82
N TRP A 581 3.85 1.90 -32.24
CA TRP A 581 2.79 2.71 -32.81
C TRP A 581 3.14 3.15 -34.23
N PRO A 582 2.32 2.90 -35.28
CA PRO A 582 2.76 3.09 -36.66
C PRO A 582 2.61 4.52 -37.19
N TYR A 583 1.81 5.38 -36.53
CA TYR A 583 1.49 6.74 -36.98
C TYR A 583 2.47 7.80 -36.48
#